data_AF-A0A829F2A8-F1
#
_entry.id   AF-A0A829F2A8-F1
#
_cell.length_a   1.000
_cell.length_b   1.000
_cell.length_c   1.000
_cell.angle_alpha   90.00
_cell.angle_beta   90.00
_cell.angle_gamma   90.00
#
_symmetry.space_group_name_H-M   'P 1'
#
loop_
_entity.id
_entity.type
_entity.pdbx_description
1 polymer ?
#
loop_
_entity_poly.entity_id
_entity_poly.type
_entity_poly.pdbx_seq_one_letter_code
_entity_poly.pdbx_strand_id
1 'polypeptide(L)' 'MNQRRRKRLEEISERLSELKDELEVIQEEEYKENIPKNLQGSERYEKAEESVDQLEEAVDGLSDILELIEDIAS' A
#
# COMPACT_ATOMS: atom_id res chain seq x y z
N MET A 1 -14.92 -21.49 -10.95
CA MET A 1 -13.72 -21.94 -10.19
C MET A 1 -14.09 -23.01 -9.13
N ASN A 2 -13.16 -23.84 -8.65
CA ASN A 2 -13.41 -24.80 -7.56
C ASN A 2 -13.59 -24.06 -6.21
N GLN A 3 -14.57 -24.47 -5.40
CA GLN A 3 -14.95 -23.80 -4.14
C GLN A 3 -13.80 -23.69 -3.12
N ARG A 4 -12.90 -24.68 -3.04
CA ARG A 4 -11.72 -24.60 -2.16
C ARG A 4 -10.72 -23.54 -2.62
N ARG A 5 -10.58 -23.36 -3.94
CA ARG A 5 -9.70 -22.33 -4.50
C ARG A 5 -10.29 -20.94 -4.29
N ARG A 6 -11.62 -20.79 -4.47
CA ARG A 6 -12.33 -19.52 -4.21
C ARG A 6 -12.12 -19.03 -2.79
N LYS A 7 -12.40 -19.89 -1.81
CA LYS A 7 -12.26 -19.54 -0.39
C LYS A 7 -10.83 -19.11 -0.02
N ARG A 8 -9.82 -19.78 -0.57
CA ARG A 8 -8.42 -19.41 -0.33
C ARG A 8 -8.04 -18.07 -0.96
N LEU A 9 -8.65 -17.72 -2.10
CA LEU A 9 -8.42 -16.42 -2.74
C LEU A 9 -9.12 -15.30 -1.94
N GLU A 10 -10.34 -15.53 -1.47
CA GLU A 10 -11.05 -14.61 -0.56
C GLU A 10 -10.22 -14.34 0.71
N GLU A 11 -9.70 -15.38 1.37
CA GLU A 11 -8.82 -15.24 2.55
C GLU A 11 -7.52 -14.47 2.25
N ILE A 12 -7.00 -14.55 1.02
CA ILE A 12 -5.82 -13.78 0.61
C ILE A 12 -6.20 -12.32 0.35
N SER A 13 -7.31 -12.07 -0.35
CA SER A 13 -7.82 -10.72 -0.61
C SER A 13 -8.12 -9.95 0.68
N GLU A 14 -8.76 -10.59 1.66
CA GLU A 14 -9.03 -9.96 2.97
C GLU A 14 -7.73 -9.49 3.64
N ARG A 15 -6.72 -10.37 3.70
CA ARG A 15 -5.43 -10.03 4.31
C ARG A 15 -4.66 -8.96 3.53
N LEU A 16 -4.74 -8.96 2.21
CA LEU A 16 -4.10 -7.94 1.38
C LEU A 16 -4.81 -6.59 1.54
N SER A 17 -6.13 -6.58 1.69
CA SER A 17 -6.90 -5.37 2.00
C SER A 17 -6.51 -4.80 3.36
N GLU A 18 -6.43 -5.63 4.40
CA GLU A 18 -5.99 -5.19 5.74
C GLU A 18 -4.58 -4.57 5.69
N LEU A 19 -3.64 -5.23 5.00
CA LEU A 19 -2.28 -4.70 4.84
C LEU A 19 -2.23 -3.41 4.02
N LYS A 20 -3.11 -3.27 3.02
CA LYS A 20 -3.22 -2.05 2.23
C LYS A 20 -3.71 -0.90 3.11
N ASP A 21 -4.76 -1.13 3.90
CA ASP A 21 -5.30 -0.12 4.83
C ASP A 21 -4.24 0.30 5.86
N GLU A 22 -3.45 -0.65 6.39
CA GLU A 22 -2.33 -0.34 7.28
C GLU A 22 -1.25 0.52 6.59
N LEU A 23 -0.94 0.26 5.32
CA LEU A 23 0.01 1.07 4.55
C LEU A 23 -0.52 2.47 4.24
N GLU A 24 -1.82 2.61 3.93
CA GLU A 24 -2.45 3.91 3.72
C GLU A 24 -2.37 4.77 4.99
N VAL A 25 -2.58 4.18 6.17
CA VAL A 25 -2.42 4.88 7.46
C VAL A 25 -0.96 5.34 7.66
N ILE A 26 0.02 4.48 7.40
CA ILE A 26 1.45 4.84 7.51
C ILE A 26 1.80 5.96 6.53
N GLN A 27 1.29 5.88 5.30
CA GLN A 27 1.49 6.91 4.29
C GLN A 27 0.96 8.27 4.78
N GLU A 28 -0.27 8.32 5.31
CA GLU A 28 -0.86 9.53 5.90
C GLU A 28 -0.01 10.11 7.05
N GLU A 29 0.59 9.26 7.88
CA GLU A 29 1.50 9.68 8.94
C GLU A 29 2.85 10.22 8.41
N GLU A 30 3.39 9.63 7.33
CA GLU A 30 4.67 10.04 6.72
C GLU A 30 4.55 11.15 5.67
N TYR A 31 3.33 11.62 5.36
CA TYR A 31 3.10 12.63 4.32
C TYR A 31 3.99 13.87 4.46
N LYS A 32 4.33 14.49 3.32
CA LYS A 32 5.29 15.60 3.23
C LYS A 32 4.98 16.79 4.16
N GLU A 33 3.72 16.98 4.53
CA GLU A 33 3.28 18.02 5.46
C GLU A 33 3.73 17.78 6.91
N ASN A 34 3.95 16.52 7.29
CA ASN A 34 4.43 16.12 8.61
C ASN A 34 5.95 16.25 8.74
N ILE A 35 6.67 16.47 7.63
CA ILE A 35 8.12 16.66 7.64
C ILE A 35 8.47 18.13 8.01
N PRO A 36 9.33 18.37 9.01
CA PRO A 36 9.75 19.71 9.38
C PRO A 36 10.36 20.49 8.21
N LYS A 37 9.79 21.66 7.87
CA LYS A 37 10.26 22.53 6.77
C LYS A 37 11.72 22.96 6.89
N ASN A 38 12.28 23.02 8.10
CA ASN A 38 13.69 23.34 8.32
C ASN A 38 14.65 22.23 7.86
N LEU A 39 14.15 21.04 7.52
CA LEU A 39 14.92 19.95 6.93
C LEU A 39 14.88 19.95 5.40
N GLN A 40 14.05 20.80 4.78
CA GLN A 40 13.90 20.88 3.32
C GLN A 40 15.25 21.17 2.65
N GLY A 41 15.60 20.38 1.63
CA GLY A 41 16.89 20.44 0.95
C GLY A 41 18.05 19.73 1.67
N SER A 42 17.76 18.95 2.72
CA SER A 42 18.72 18.01 3.30
C SER A 42 18.51 16.59 2.74
N GLU A 43 19.56 15.76 2.78
CA GLU A 43 19.46 14.33 2.41
C GLU A 43 18.37 13.58 3.21
N ARG A 44 18.06 14.02 4.44
CA ARG A 44 17.01 13.41 5.25
C ARG A 44 15.62 13.71 4.70
N TYR A 45 15.43 14.91 4.13
CA TYR A 45 14.17 15.29 3.50
C TYR A 45 13.98 14.53 2.19
N GLU A 46 15.02 14.46 1.36
CA GLU A 46 14.99 13.68 0.12
C GLU A 46 14.64 12.20 0.37
N LYS A 47 15.25 11.59 1.39
CA LYS A 47 14.91 10.20 1.77
C LYS A 47 13.48 10.03 2.27
N ALA A 48 12.95 11.02 2.99
CA ALA A 48 11.58 10.96 3.46
C ALA A 48 10.59 11.13 2.31
N GLU A 49 10.88 11.99 1.32
CA GLU A 49 10.09 12.05 0.08
C GLU A 49 10.15 10.72 -0.69
N GLU A 50 11.34 10.12 -0.83
CA GLU A 50 11.51 8.82 -1.48
C GLU A 50 10.71 7.71 -0.77
N SER A 51 10.69 7.68 0.57
CA SER A 51 9.88 6.74 1.34
C SER A 51 8.37 6.92 1.08
N VAL A 52 7.88 8.16 1.03
CA VAL A 52 6.47 8.45 0.74
C VAL A 52 6.10 7.99 -0.67
N ASP A 53 6.95 8.25 -1.66
CA ASP A 53 6.74 7.82 -3.04
C ASP A 53 6.74 6.28 -3.14
N GLN A 54 7.61 5.59 -2.39
CA GLN A 54 7.65 4.12 -2.31
C GLN A 54 6.41 3.53 -1.61
N LEU A 55 5.89 4.21 -0.59
CA LEU A 55 4.64 3.81 0.07
C LEU A 55 3.45 3.95 -0.88
N GLU A 56 3.40 5.01 -1.68
CA GLU A 56 2.39 5.18 -2.72
C GLU A 56 2.43 4.04 -3.75
N GLU A 57 3.63 3.72 -4.26
CA GLU A 57 3.82 2.59 -5.17
C GLU A 57 3.38 1.25 -4.56
N ALA A 58 3.64 1.04 -3.27
CA ALA A 58 3.22 -0.16 -2.56
C ALA A 58 1.69 -0.28 -2.43
N VAL A 59 1.00 0.82 -2.10
CA VAL A 59 -0.46 0.89 -1.97
C VAL A 59 -1.14 0.66 -3.32
N ASP A 60 -0.63 1.28 -4.38
CA ASP A 60 -1.11 1.08 -5.75
C ASP A 60 -0.89 -0.37 -6.20
N GLY A 61 0.30 -0.93 -5.96
CA GLY A 61 0.60 -2.31 -6.30
C GLY A 61 -0.30 -3.33 -5.58
N LEU A 62 -0.70 -3.07 -4.33
CA LEU A 62 -1.67 -3.90 -3.64
C LEU A 62 -3.08 -3.78 -4.24
N SER A 63 -3.48 -2.59 -4.70
CA SER A 63 -4.76 -2.40 -5.40
C SER A 63 -4.82 -3.22 -6.68
N ASP A 64 -3.77 -3.18 -7.49
CA ASP A 64 -3.65 -3.97 -8.73
C ASP A 64 -3.73 -5.48 -8.44
N ILE A 65 -3.03 -5.95 -7.40
CA ILE A 65 -3.07 -7.36 -7.00
C ILE A 65 -4.47 -7.77 -6.56
N LEU A 66 -5.18 -6.92 -5.81
CA LEU A 66 -6.54 -7.19 -5.36
C LEU A 66 -7.51 -7.33 -6.54
N GLU A 67 -7.43 -6.42 -7.53
CA GLU A 67 -8.22 -6.49 -8.77
C GLU A 67 -7.94 -7.79 -9.54
N LEU A 68 -6.67 -8.18 -9.69
CA LEU A 68 -6.29 -9.44 -10.33
C LEU A 68 -6.85 -10.66 -9.60
N ILE A 69 -6.88 -10.65 -8.26
CA ILE A 69 -7.44 -11.75 -7.48
C ILE A 69 -8.96 -11.81 -7.64
N GLU A 70 -9.65 -10.68 -7.66
CA GLU A 70 -11.09 -10.60 -7.91
C GLU A 70 -11.46 -11.17 -9.28
N ASP A 71 -10.71 -10.79 -10.32
CA ASP A 71 -10.87 -11.33 -11.68
C ASP A 71 -10.69 -12.85 -11.71
N ILE A 72 -9.67 -13.38 -11.03
CA ILE A 72 -9.43 -14.83 -10.93
C ILE A 72 -10.55 -15.52 -10.12
N ALA A 73 -11.15 -14.82 -9.15
CA ALA A 73 -12.15 -15.37 -8.25
C ALA A 73 -13.56 -15.49 -8.88
N SER A 74 -13.85 -14.64 -9.87
CA SER A 74 -15.06 -14.66 -10.70
C SER A 74 -15.33 -16.05 -11.30
#